data_AF-A0A958IXP9-F1
#
_entry.id   AF-A0A958IXP9-F1
#
_cell.length_a   1.000
_cell.length_b   1.000
_cell.length_c   1.000
_cell.angle_alpha   90.00
_cell.angle_beta   90.00
_cell.angle_gamma   90.00
#
_symmetry.space_group_name_H-M   'P 1'
#
loop_
_entity.id
_entity.type
_entity.pdbx_description
1 polymer ?
#
loop_
_entity_poly.entity_id
_entity_poly.type
_entity_poly.pdbx_seq_one_letter_code
_entity_poly.pdbx_strand_id
1 'polypeptide(L)'
;MERDDAYIILSRIFSGEISAEEKIKIEQWMAAAPENRLLYEEVARLLETAVPPPRPPLPDIDSEWRRLAGELRFVLDRKPHAVRAKPGASYWKRLAATFQ
;
A
#
# COMPACT_ATOMS: atom_id res chain seq x y z
N MET A 1 4.55 -3.30 31.25
CA MET A 1 4.04 -3.11 29.87
C MET A 1 2.67 -3.71 29.85
N GLU A 2 1.66 -2.92 29.47
CA GLU A 2 0.29 -3.41 29.34
C GLU A 2 0.19 -4.37 28.14
N ARG A 3 -0.79 -5.27 28.16
CA ARG A 3 -0.93 -6.30 27.12
C ARG A 3 -1.15 -5.70 25.72
N ASP A 4 -1.85 -4.56 25.64
CA ASP A 4 -2.13 -3.86 24.39
C ASP A 4 -0.87 -3.25 23.75
N ASP A 5 0.05 -2.72 24.58
CA ASP A 5 1.33 -2.19 24.12
C ASP A 5 2.22 -3.30 23.51
N ALA A 6 2.15 -4.51 24.07
CA ALA A 6 2.91 -5.64 23.57
C ALA A 6 2.46 -6.02 22.14
N TYR A 7 1.15 -6.02 21.85
CA TYR A 7 0.65 -6.32 20.51
C TYR A 7 1.07 -5.28 19.47
N ILE A 8 1.09 -4.00 19.84
CA ILE A 8 1.57 -2.93 18.95
C ILE A 8 3.04 -3.16 18.62
N ILE A 9 3.88 -3.43 19.62
CA ILE A 9 5.31 -3.72 19.40
C ILE A 9 5.48 -4.99 18.55
N LEU A 10 4.71 -6.06 18.80
CA LEU A 10 4.74 -7.28 17.99
C LEU A 10 4.43 -6.98 16.51
N SER A 11 3.38 -6.21 16.22
CA SER A 11 3.06 -5.83 14.83
C SER A 11 4.20 -5.10 14.12
N ARG A 12 4.92 -4.23 14.85
CA ARG A 12 6.10 -3.50 14.34
C ARG A 12 7.32 -4.40 14.13
N ILE A 13 7.50 -5.42 14.98
CA ILE A 13 8.56 -6.42 14.82
C ILE A 13 8.40 -7.11 13.47
N PHE A 14 7.18 -7.57 13.19
CA PHE A 14 6.92 -8.37 11.99
C PHE A 14 6.79 -7.52 10.71
N SER A 15 6.51 -6.22 10.82
CA SER A 15 6.64 -5.29 9.68
C SER A 15 8.09 -4.88 9.39
N GLY A 16 9.04 -5.17 10.30
CA GLY A 16 10.44 -4.76 10.19
C GLY A 16 10.69 -3.32 10.64
N GLU A 17 9.69 -2.63 11.19
CA GLU A 17 9.75 -1.22 11.59
C GLU A 17 10.07 -1.03 13.08
N ILE A 18 10.77 -1.99 13.70
CA ILE A 18 11.05 -1.94 15.14
C ILE A 18 12.32 -1.13 15.46
N SER A 19 12.21 -0.23 16.45
CA SER A 19 13.34 0.50 17.02
C SER A 19 14.16 -0.34 18.02
N ALA A 20 15.41 0.07 18.30
CA ALA A 20 16.25 -0.61 19.29
C ALA A 20 15.65 -0.60 20.72
N GLU A 21 14.97 0.49 21.09
CA GLU A 21 14.31 0.63 22.39
C GLU A 21 13.13 -0.33 22.55
N GLU A 22 12.35 -0.51 21.48
CA GLU A 22 11.23 -1.46 21.45
C GLU A 22 11.72 -2.92 21.52
N LYS A 23 12.91 -3.22 20.96
CA LYS A 23 13.52 -4.56 21.09
C LYS A 23 13.83 -4.90 22.54
N ILE A 24 14.42 -3.95 23.26
CA ILE A 24 14.71 -4.14 24.69
C ILE A 24 13.41 -4.32 25.48
N LYS A 25 12.37 -3.53 25.16
CA LYS A 25 11.06 -3.64 25.81
C LYS A 25 10.43 -5.02 25.59
N ILE A 26 10.44 -5.56 24.36
CA ILE A 26 9.85 -6.88 24.11
C ILE A 26 10.65 -7.99 24.79
N GLU A 27 11.98 -7.89 24.81
CA GLU A 27 12.84 -8.85 25.52
C GLU A 27 12.53 -8.88 27.02
N GLN A 28 12.40 -7.70 27.63
CA GLN A 28 12.01 -7.57 29.04
C GLN A 28 10.62 -8.14 29.31
N TRP A 29 9.66 -7.91 28.42
CA TRP A 29 8.30 -8.44 28.55
C TRP A 29 8.26 -9.97 28.40
N MET A 30 9.02 -10.54 27.46
CA MET A 30 9.16 -11.99 27.31
C MET A 30 9.87 -12.63 28.52
N ALA A 31 10.83 -11.93 29.13
CA ALA A 31 11.52 -12.40 30.32
C ALA A 31 10.68 -12.31 31.61
N ALA A 32 9.66 -11.44 31.63
CA ALA A 32 8.85 -11.20 32.81
C ALA A 32 7.93 -12.38 33.19
N ALA A 33 7.45 -13.14 32.21
CA ALA A 33 6.56 -14.28 32.44
C ALA A 33 6.65 -15.32 31.29
N PRO A 34 6.62 -16.63 31.59
CA PRO A 34 6.70 -17.67 30.56
C PRO A 34 5.53 -17.63 29.56
N GLU A 35 4.35 -17.19 29.99
CA GLU A 35 3.16 -17.04 29.14
C GLU A 35 3.38 -16.00 28.02
N ASN A 36 4.14 -14.94 28.29
CA ASN A 36 4.44 -13.91 27.30
C ASN A 36 5.34 -14.45 26.19
N ARG A 37 6.30 -15.29 26.56
CA ARG A 37 7.16 -15.99 25.60
C ARG A 37 6.37 -16.95 24.72
N LEU A 38 5.44 -17.71 25.31
CA LEU A 38 4.56 -18.60 24.55
C LEU A 38 3.71 -17.81 23.55
N LEU A 39 3.16 -16.66 23.95
CA LEU A 39 2.39 -15.80 23.07
C LEU A 39 3.25 -15.26 21.91
N TYR A 40 4.49 -14.83 22.18
CA TYR A 40 5.43 -14.41 21.13
C TYR A 40 5.67 -15.53 20.12
N GLU A 41 5.99 -16.74 20.60
CA GLU A 41 6.29 -17.90 19.77
C GLU A 41 5.08 -18.34 18.94
N GLU A 42 3.87 -18.26 19.49
CA GLU A 42 2.63 -18.54 18.76
C GLU A 42 2.40 -17.55 17.62
N VAL A 43 2.53 -16.25 17.89
CA VAL A 43 2.36 -15.21 16.85
C VAL A 43 3.43 -15.34 15.77
N ALA A 44 4.68 -15.59 16.15
CA ALA A 44 5.77 -15.82 15.19
C ALA A 44 5.47 -17.02 14.28
N ARG A 45 5.00 -18.13 14.84
CA ARG A 45 4.61 -19.33 14.08
C ARG A 45 3.45 -19.06 13.13
N LEU A 46 2.42 -18.32 13.58
CA LEU A 46 1.29 -17.95 12.73
C LEU A 46 1.75 -17.15 11.50
N LEU A 47 2.72 -16.25 11.67
CA LEU A 47 3.26 -15.46 10.57
C LEU A 47 4.16 -16.25 9.64
N GLU A 48 5.00 -17.14 10.16
CA GLU A 48 5.82 -18.04 9.33
C GLU A 48 4.96 -18.97 8.46
N THR A 49 3.82 -19.42 9.02
CA THR A 49 2.88 -20.30 8.31
C THR A 49 1.88 -19.54 7.44
N ALA A 50 1.74 -18.23 7.62
CA ALA A 50 0.92 -17.37 6.78
C ALA A 50 1.58 -17.18 5.41
N VAL A 51 1.49 -18.20 4.57
CA VAL A 51 1.79 -18.07 3.14
C VAL A 51 0.72 -17.16 2.55
N PRO A 52 1.06 -15.94 2.09
CA PRO A 52 0.07 -15.13 1.40
C PRO A 52 -0.38 -15.91 0.16
N PRO A 53 -1.70 -15.98 -0.12
CA PRO A 53 -2.15 -16.59 -1.36
C PRO A 53 -1.44 -15.91 -2.54
N PRO A 54 -1.14 -16.65 -3.62
CA PRO A 54 -0.51 -16.06 -4.79
C PRO A 54 -1.33 -14.85 -5.21
N ARG A 55 -0.65 -13.70 -5.42
CA ARG A 55 -1.34 -12.51 -5.90
C ARG A 55 -2.05 -12.89 -7.20
N PRO A 56 -3.35 -12.62 -7.33
CA PRO A 56 -4.02 -12.85 -8.59
C PRO A 56 -3.30 -12.04 -9.68
N PRO A 57 -3.20 -12.57 -10.91
CA PRO A 57 -2.64 -11.80 -12.01
C PRO A 57 -3.44 -10.50 -12.16
N LEU A 58 -2.73 -9.40 -12.45
CA LEU A 58 -3.40 -8.15 -12.78
C LEU A 58 -4.23 -8.39 -14.05
N PRO A 59 -5.53 -8.05 -14.06
CA PRO A 59 -6.34 -8.19 -15.26
C PRO A 59 -5.84 -7.23 -16.34
N ASP A 60 -5.97 -7.63 -17.60
CA ASP A 60 -5.83 -6.69 -18.71
C ASP A 60 -7.01 -5.72 -18.69
N ILE A 61 -6.75 -4.53 -18.14
CA ILE A 61 -7.72 -3.46 -17.93
C ILE A 61 -8.51 -3.17 -19.21
N ASP A 62 -7.85 -3.12 -20.37
CA ASP A 62 -8.51 -2.80 -21.63
C ASP A 62 -9.47 -3.91 -22.07
N SER A 63 -9.07 -5.17 -21.88
CA SER A 63 -9.92 -6.32 -22.19
C SER A 63 -11.16 -6.38 -21.28
N GLU A 64 -10.99 -6.11 -19.98
CA GLU A 64 -12.09 -6.10 -19.01
C GLU A 64 -13.06 -4.95 -19.29
N TRP A 65 -12.56 -3.76 -19.65
CA TRP A 65 -13.42 -2.65 -20.05
C TRP A 65 -14.21 -2.96 -21.32
N ARG A 66 -13.61 -3.63 -22.32
CA ARG A 66 -14.32 -4.05 -23.53
C ARG A 66 -15.41 -5.08 -23.21
N ARG A 67 -15.10 -6.06 -22.36
CA ARG A 67 -16.07 -7.07 -21.90
C ARG A 67 -17.25 -6.39 -21.20
N LEU A 68 -16.95 -5.52 -20.23
CA LEU A 68 -17.96 -4.77 -19.48
C LEU A 68 -18.82 -3.87 -20.38
N ALA A 69 -18.20 -3.16 -21.33
CA ALA A 69 -18.92 -2.32 -22.29
C ALA A 69 -19.86 -3.15 -23.18
N GLY A 70 -19.45 -4.37 -23.57
CA GLY A 70 -20.27 -5.32 -24.30
C GLY A 70 -21.46 -5.83 -23.48
N GLU A 71 -21.24 -6.25 -22.23
CA GLU A 71 -22.28 -6.72 -21.31
C GLU A 71 -23.31 -5.64 -21.00
N LEU A 72 -22.86 -4.41 -20.75
CA LEU A 72 -23.72 -3.28 -20.43
C LEU A 72 -24.38 -2.64 -21.66
N ARG A 73 -24.09 -3.14 -22.88
CA ARG A 73 -24.50 -2.55 -24.17
C ARG A 73 -24.16 -1.05 -24.26
N PHE A 74 -23.08 -0.63 -23.60
CA PHE A 74 -22.55 0.70 -23.76
C PHE A 74 -21.95 0.78 -25.17
N VAL A 75 -22.73 1.32 -26.10
CA VAL A 75 -22.17 1.86 -27.33
C VAL A 75 -21.36 3.06 -26.88
N LEU A 76 -20.03 2.92 -26.81
CA LEU A 76 -19.11 4.03 -26.72
C LEU A 76 -19.31 4.86 -28.00
N ASP A 77 -20.32 5.72 -28.01
CA ASP A 77 -20.47 6.78 -29.00
C ASP A 77 -19.36 7.78 -28.70
N ARG A 78 -18.13 7.41 -29.09
CA ARG A 78 -16.96 8.27 -29.07
C ARG A 78 -17.19 9.34 -30.13
N LYS A 79 -18.06 10.31 -29.83
CA LYS A 79 -17.89 11.63 -30.44
C LYS A 79 -16.55 12.12 -29.91
N PRO A 80 -15.51 12.25 -30.74
CA PRO A 80 -14.27 12.85 -30.28
C PRO A 80 -14.65 14.23 -29.78
N HIS A 81 -14.56 14.46 -28.47
CA HIS A 81 -14.56 15.80 -27.95
C HIS A 81 -13.30 16.44 -28.54
N ALA A 82 -13.49 17.21 -29.60
CA ALA A 82 -12.46 18.07 -30.14
C ALA A 82 -12.05 18.98 -29.00
N VAL A 83 -10.95 18.64 -28.32
CA VAL A 83 -10.31 19.52 -27.36
C VAL A 83 -9.83 20.68 -28.21
N ARG A 84 -10.63 21.76 -28.22
CA ARG A 84 -10.29 23.00 -28.91
C ARG A 84 -8.98 23.49 -28.30
N ALA A 85 -7.87 23.26 -28.99
CA ALA A 85 -6.58 23.79 -28.59
C ALA A 85 -6.75 25.31 -28.46
N LYS A 86 -6.73 25.83 -27.22
CA LYS A 86 -6.71 27.27 -27.01
C LYS A 86 -5.39 27.78 -27.57
N PRO A 87 -5.38 28.78 -28.48
CA PRO A 87 -4.15 29.38 -28.96
C PRO A 87 -3.56 30.22 -27.83
N GLY A 88 -2.80 29.57 -26.95
CA GLY A 88 -2.23 30.18 -25.74
C GLY A 88 -0.74 29.85 -25.53
N ALA A 89 -0.08 29.28 -26.54
CA ALA A 89 1.35 28.96 -26.50
C ALA A 89 2.25 30.19 -26.66
N SER A 90 2.02 31.25 -25.88
CA SER A 90 2.86 32.48 -25.92
C SER A 90 2.97 33.21 -24.58
N TYR A 91 2.66 32.53 -23.46
CA TYR A 91 2.86 33.09 -22.11
C TYR A 91 4.26 32.76 -21.57
N TRP A 92 4.72 31.50 -21.68
CA TRP A 92 6.04 31.08 -21.19
C TRP A 92 7.22 31.69 -21.97
N LYS A 93 7.04 32.04 -23.26
CA LYS A 93 8.07 32.71 -24.06
C LYS A 93 8.37 34.15 -23.62
N ARG A 94 7.46 34.80 -22.89
CA ARG A 94 7.68 36.18 -22.39
C ARG A 94 8.45 36.21 -21.07
N LEU A 95 8.29 35.18 -20.24
CA LEU A 95 9.01 35.06 -18.97
C LEU A 95 10.51 34.77 -19.15
N ALA A 96 10.88 34.07 -20.23
CA ALA A 96 12.28 33.78 -20.54
C ALA A 96 13.08 35.01 -21.04
N ALA A 97 12.40 36.08 -21.48
CA ALA A 97 13.04 37.28 -22.01
C ALA A 97 13.25 38.40 -20.97
N THR A 98 12.84 38.17 -19.71
CA THR A 98 12.92 39.19 -18.64
C THR A 98 14.13 39.01 -17.70
N PHE A 99 15.01 38.04 -17.99
CA PHE A 99 16.21 37.76 -17.21
C PHE A 99 17.48 37.76 -18.08
N GLN A 100 17.70 38.85 -18.83
CA GLN A 100 18.95 39.08 -19.54
C GLN A 100 19.41 40.53 -19.40
#